data_AF-A0A0E3M6Q7-F1
#
_entry.id   AF-A0A0E3M6Q7-F1
#
_cell.length_a   1.000
_cell.length_b   1.000
_cell.length_c   1.000
_cell.angle_alpha   90.00
_cell.angle_beta   90.00
_cell.angle_gamma   90.00
#
_symmetry.space_group_name_H-M   'P 1'
#
loop_
_entity.id
_entity.type
_entity.pdbx_description
1 polymer ?
#
loop_
_entity_poly.entity_id
_entity_poly.type
_entity_poly.pdbx_seq_one_letter_code
_entity_poly.pdbx_strand_id
1 'polypeptide(L)' 'MIKVSSINGNHSNFMVKLTDNVRYDELYAPLHYLECNNLTPSLYDSYSREPSYKTTPINISKIKIGGI' A
#
# COMPACT_ATOMS: atom_id res chain seq x y z
N MET A 1 13.28 4.33 3.80
CA MET A 1 12.10 4.54 2.92
C MET A 1 11.89 3.28 2.10
N ILE A 2 10.63 2.95 1.82
CA ILE A 2 10.26 1.86 0.92
C ILE A 2 9.43 2.41 -0.23
N LYS A 3 9.48 1.72 -1.37
CA LYS A 3 8.55 1.94 -2.48
C LYS A 3 7.53 0.80 -2.46
N VAL A 4 6.27 1.17 -2.33
CA VAL A 4 5.14 0.24 -2.40
C VAL A 4 4.50 0.39 -3.78
N SER A 5 4.36 -0.71 -4.49
CA SER A 5 3.71 -0.77 -5.80
C SER A 5 2.44 -1.60 -5.70
N SER A 6 1.35 -1.12 -6.27
CA SER A 6 0.06 -1.81 -6.28
C SER A 6 -0.22 -2.44 -7.65
N ILE A 7 -1.13 -3.39 -7.67
CA ILE A 7 -1.59 -4.07 -8.89
C ILE A 7 -2.22 -3.11 -9.92
N ASN A 8 -2.66 -1.92 -9.48
CA ASN A 8 -3.18 -0.88 -10.37
C ASN A 8 -2.09 -0.19 -11.22
N GLY A 9 -0.81 -0.54 -11.06
CA GLY A 9 0.32 0.06 -11.76
C GLY A 9 0.87 1.33 -11.10
N ASN A 10 0.19 1.85 -10.08
CA ASN A 10 0.67 2.98 -9.31
C ASN A 10 1.64 2.54 -8.24
N HIS A 11 2.51 3.46 -7.85
CA HIS A 11 3.44 3.27 -6.76
C HIS A 11 3.56 4.53 -5.92
N SER A 12 3.91 4.37 -4.65
CA SER A 12 4.13 5.48 -3.73
C SER A 12 5.22 5.13 -2.72
N ASN A 13 5.89 6.17 -2.23
CA ASN A 13 7.03 6.02 -1.33
C ASN A 13 6.54 6.23 0.11
N PHE A 14 6.90 5.31 1.01
CA PHE A 14 6.47 5.35 2.39
C PHE A 14 7.67 5.40 3.34
N MET A 15 7.50 6.18 4.41
CA MET A 15 8.29 6.05 5.61
C MET A 15 7.63 4.98 6.48
N VAL A 16 8.42 4.00 6.95
CA VAL A 16 7.90 2.85 7.68
C VAL A 16 8.41 2.82 9.11
N LYS A 17 7.55 2.31 10.00
CA LYS A 17 7.89 1.95 11.37
C LYS A 17 7.63 0.46 11.53
N LEU A 18 8.65 -0.29 11.94
CA LEU A 18 8.50 -1.72 12.25
C LEU A 18 7.78 -1.87 13.59
N THR A 19 6.83 -2.81 13.65
CA THR A 19 6.06 -3.11 14.85
C THR A 19 5.58 -4.56 14.78
N ASP A 20 5.52 -5.22 15.94
CA ASP A 20 5.02 -6.61 16.05
C ASP A 20 3.49 -6.69 16.10
N ASN A 21 2.79 -5.53 16.07
CA ASN A 21 1.33 -5.45 16.10
C ASN A 21 0.67 -5.77 14.75
N VAL A 22 1.45 -5.84 13.67
CA VAL A 22 0.99 -6.15 12.32
C VAL A 22 1.49 -7.54 11.96
N ARG A 23 0.64 -8.36 11.32
CA ARG A 23 1.02 -9.72 10.97
C ARG A 23 2.08 -9.73 9.87
N TYR A 24 2.76 -10.86 9.77
CA TYR A 24 3.64 -11.12 8.64
C TYR A 24 2.86 -11.04 7.32
N ASP A 25 3.46 -10.43 6.30
CA ASP A 25 2.87 -10.11 4.99
C ASP A 25 1.69 -9.13 4.99
N GLU A 26 1.45 -8.39 6.08
CA GLU A 26 0.47 -7.31 6.12
C GLU A 26 1.15 -5.93 6.17
N LEU A 27 0.55 -4.94 5.51
CA LEU A 27 0.93 -3.54 5.61
C LEU A 27 -0.25 -2.75 6.17
N TYR A 28 -0.02 -2.08 7.30
CA TYR A 28 -0.97 -1.11 7.83
C TYR A 28 -0.59 0.30 7.36
N ALA A 29 -1.51 0.96 6.65
CA ALA A 29 -1.39 2.35 6.22
C ALA A 29 -2.69 3.11 6.52
N PRO A 30 -2.62 4.29 7.14
CA PRO A 30 -3.80 5.13 7.33
C PRO A 30 -4.33 5.70 6.01
N LEU A 31 -5.65 5.63 5.81
CA LEU A 31 -6.34 6.12 4.60
C LEU A 31 -6.27 7.65 4.42
N HIS A 32 -5.93 8.40 5.49
CA HIS A 32 -5.84 9.85 5.41
C HIS A 32 -4.68 10.36 4.56
N TYR A 33 -3.73 9.48 4.22
CA TYR A 33 -2.61 9.78 3.34
C TYR A 33 -2.98 9.55 1.87
N LEU A 34 -2.63 10.51 1.02
CA LEU A 34 -2.90 10.44 -0.42
C LEU A 34 -2.17 9.25 -1.07
N GLU A 35 -0.98 8.93 -0.56
CA GLU A 35 -0.16 7.80 -1.00
C GLU A 35 -0.89 6.47 -0.85
N CYS A 36 -1.66 6.30 0.23
CA CYS A 36 -2.44 5.09 0.48
C CYS A 36 -3.58 4.97 -0.52
N ASN A 37 -4.33 6.05 -0.75
CA ASN A 37 -5.45 6.07 -1.70
C ASN A 37 -4.98 5.80 -3.14
N ASN A 38 -3.78 6.24 -3.49
CA ASN A 38 -3.20 6.00 -4.81
C ASN A 38 -2.90 4.51 -5.09
N LEU A 39 -2.68 3.71 -4.03
CA LEU A 39 -2.47 2.27 -4.14
C LEU A 39 -3.79 1.49 -4.22
N THR A 40 -4.90 2.04 -3.73
CA THR A 40 -6.18 1.34 -3.71
C THR A 40 -6.83 1.35 -5.11
N PRO A 41 -7.05 0.18 -5.74
CA PRO A 41 -7.75 0.12 -7.02
C PRO A 41 -9.24 0.45 -6.83
N SER A 42 -9.85 1.04 -7.85
CA SER A 42 -11.31 1.24 -7.91
C SER A 42 -12.04 -0.06 -8.27
N LEU A 43 -11.79 -1.12 -7.49
CA LEU A 43 -12.50 -2.39 -7.59
C LEU A 43 -13.74 -2.33 -6.69
N TYR A 44 -14.89 -2.64 -7.26
CA TYR A 44 -16.17 -2.61 -6.56
C TYR A 44 -16.72 -4.03 -6.39
N ASP A 45 -17.33 -4.27 -5.23
CA ASP A 45 -18.14 -5.47 -5.04
C ASP A 45 -19.38 -5.42 -5.94
N SER A 46 -19.68 -6.52 -6.62
CA SER A 46 -20.76 -6.56 -7.62
C SER A 46 -22.16 -6.49 -7.02
N TYR A 47 -22.33 -6.85 -5.75
CA TYR A 47 -23.61 -6.83 -5.05
C TYR A 47 -23.87 -5.47 -4.41
N SER A 48 -22.95 -4.98 -3.58
CA SER A 48 -23.11 -3.75 -2.78
C SER A 48 -22.61 -2.48 -3.47
N ARG A 49 -21.82 -2.60 -4.56
CA ARG A 49 -21.10 -1.48 -5.21
C ARG A 49 -20.18 -0.70 -4.25
N GLU A 50 -19.70 -1.37 -3.22
CA GLU A 50 -18.76 -0.80 -2.26
C GLU A 50 -17.31 -0.97 -2.77
N PRO A 51 -16.41 0.01 -2.55
CA PRO A 51 -15.03 -0.10 -2.98
C PRO A 51 -14.22 -1.04 -2.06
N SER A 52 -13.28 -1.78 -2.64
CA SER A 52 -12.38 -2.65 -1.90
C SER A 52 -11.24 -1.85 -1.24
N TYR A 53 -11.49 -1.31 -0.04
CA TYR A 53 -10.49 -0.52 0.70
C TYR A 53 -9.54 -1.35 1.57
N LYS A 54 -9.94 -2.55 2.00
CA LYS A 54 -9.22 -3.33 3.03
C LYS A 54 -8.26 -4.37 2.46
N THR A 55 -8.41 -4.71 1.19
CA THR A 55 -7.66 -5.79 0.56
C THR A 55 -7.13 -5.30 -0.79
N THR A 56 -5.82 -5.18 -0.89
CA THR A 56 -5.13 -4.85 -2.14
C THR A 56 -3.77 -5.53 -2.14
N PRO A 57 -3.46 -6.35 -3.16
CA PRO A 57 -2.13 -6.94 -3.28
C PRO A 57 -1.12 -5.85 -3.62
N ILE A 58 -0.04 -5.80 -2.84
CA ILE A 58 1.04 -4.83 -2.98
C ILE A 58 2.40 -5.53 -3.02
N ASN A 59 3.38 -4.86 -3.61
CA ASN A 59 4.77 -5.27 -3.62
C ASN A 59 5.63 -4.19 -2.92
N ILE A 60 6.45 -4.62 -1.96
CA ILE A 60 7.33 -3.75 -1.18
C ILE A 60 8.76 -3.90 -1.68
N SER A 61 9.37 -2.78 -2.07
CA SER A 61 10.77 -2.72 -2.48
C SER A 61 11.54 -1.72 -1.62
N LYS A 62 12.75 -2.10 -1.22
CA LYS A 62 13.65 -1.20 -0.48
C LYS A 62 14.23 -0.18 -1.47
N ILE A 63 14.04 1.11 -1.18
CA ILE A 63 14.69 2.16 -1.94
C ILE A 63 16.17 2.17 -1.50
N LYS A 64 17.08 1.79 -2.40
CA LYS A 64 18.50 2.08 -2.22
C LYS A 64 18.68 3.58 -2.46
N ILE A 65 18.92 4.33 -1.39
CA ILE A 65 19.54 5.65 -1.50
C ILE A 65 20.94 5.34 -2.03
N GLY A 66 21.24 5.79 -3.25
CA GLY A 66 22.54 5.59 -3.87
C GLY A 66 23.65 6.03 -2.91
N GLY A 67 24.58 5.11 -2.64
CA GLY A 67 25.91 5.49 -2.18
C GLY A 67 26.56 6.34 -3.27
N ILE A 68 27.28 7.35 -2.82
CA ILE A 68 28.20 8.17 -3.60
C ILE A 68 29.14 7.27 -4.41
#